data_AF-H4F974-F1
#
_entry.id   AF-H4F974-F1
#
_cell.length_a   1.000
_cell.length_b   1.000
_cell.length_c   1.000
_cell.angle_alpha   90.00
_cell.angle_beta   90.00
_cell.angle_gamma   90.00
#
_symmetry.space_group_name_H-M   'P 1'
#
loop_
_entity.id
_entity.type
_entity.pdbx_description
1 polymer ?
#
loop_
_entity_poly.entity_id
_entity_poly.type
_entity_poly.pdbx_seq_one_letter_code
_entity_poly.pdbx_strand_id
1 'polypeptide(L)'
;VPRNSELGLLRYQMELQRPSQSIRDMISKMPQSFSKLAPCMLMSPLSIAQYLPPNQALFDVVIFDEASQITTWDAVGAIARGRQTIIVGDPKQLPPTNFFGRNEEEEDVADHEKDLESILDEAKAAGIPTRDLRWHYRSRSESLIAFSNHHYYQNRLVTFPSPVVEDRAVHLRKVPAGVYDRGRSRTNRPEADAVAREAVSRMKAWLKLPETDRPTLGVIT
;
A
#
# COMPACT_ATOMS: atom_id res chain seq x y z
N VAL A 1 21.24 32.79 6.45
CA VAL A 1 20.81 31.94 7.59
C VAL A 1 22.00 31.72 8.51
N PRO A 2 21.94 32.11 9.79
CA PRO A 2 23.05 31.91 10.74
C PRO A 2 23.42 30.43 10.88
N ARG A 3 24.72 30.10 10.96
CA ARG A 3 25.19 28.70 11.09
C ARG A 3 24.64 27.98 12.32
N ASN A 4 24.38 28.71 13.41
CA ASN A 4 23.85 28.16 14.66
C ASN A 4 22.31 28.08 14.71
N SER A 5 21.61 28.34 13.59
CA SER A 5 20.15 28.19 13.51
C SER A 5 19.76 26.80 13.00
N GLU A 6 18.52 26.37 13.27
CA GLU A 6 17.96 25.09 12.77
C GLU A 6 18.20 24.90 11.26
N LEU A 7 17.87 25.94 10.47
CA LEU A 7 18.06 25.94 9.01
C LEU A 7 19.54 26.01 8.60
N GLY A 8 20.39 26.64 9.41
CA GLY A 8 21.83 26.68 9.18
C GLY A 8 22.48 25.32 9.37
N LEU A 9 22.05 24.57 10.40
CA LEU A 9 22.46 23.21 10.66
C LEU A 9 22.01 22.27 9.52
N LEU A 10 20.75 22.36 9.11
CA LEU A 10 20.22 21.57 7.99
C LEU A 10 21.03 21.82 6.72
N ARG A 11 21.23 23.08 6.35
CA ARG A 11 22.02 23.44 5.16
C ARG A 11 23.45 22.90 5.25
N TYR A 12 24.10 23.01 6.40
CA TYR A 12 25.43 22.46 6.60
C TYR A 12 25.46 20.94 6.40
N GLN A 13 24.50 20.21 6.95
CA GLN A 13 24.43 18.75 6.78
C GLN A 13 24.14 18.34 5.32
N MET A 14 23.38 19.15 4.57
CA MET A 14 23.13 18.93 3.13
C MET A 14 24.37 19.18 2.25
N GLU A 15 25.32 20.02 2.69
CA GLU A 15 26.57 20.30 1.96
C GLU A 15 27.62 19.17 2.17
N LEU A 16 27.42 18.26 3.13
CA LEU A 16 28.35 17.15 3.40
C LEU A 16 28.13 15.98 2.42
N GLN A 17 29.22 15.41 1.91
CA GLN A 17 29.17 14.16 1.14
C GLN A 17 28.70 12.96 1.98
N ARG A 18 28.95 12.99 3.29
CA ARG A 18 28.46 12.02 4.27
C ARG A 18 27.94 12.78 5.48
N PRO A 19 26.60 12.92 5.62
CA PRO A 19 26.00 13.55 6.79
C PRO A 19 26.43 12.82 8.06
N SER A 20 26.81 13.60 9.08
CA SER A 20 27.34 13.06 10.34
C SER A 20 26.26 12.79 11.38
N GLN A 21 25.01 13.17 11.11
CA GLN A 21 23.89 13.05 12.03
C GLN A 21 22.79 12.17 11.44
N SER A 22 22.13 11.40 12.30
CA SER A 22 20.96 10.63 11.88
C SER A 22 19.79 11.56 11.57
N ILE A 23 18.83 11.07 10.76
CA ILE A 23 17.58 11.79 10.48
C ILE A 23 16.86 12.13 11.80
N ARG A 24 16.82 11.19 12.74
CA ARG A 24 16.19 11.39 14.05
C ARG A 24 16.84 12.52 14.85
N ASP A 25 18.18 12.58 14.86
CA ASP A 25 18.90 13.65 15.56
C ASP A 25 18.67 15.01 14.90
N MET A 26 18.63 15.03 13.56
CA MET A 26 18.33 16.23 12.79
C MET A 26 16.93 16.75 13.11
N ILE A 27 15.92 15.88 13.14
CA ILE A 27 14.55 16.25 13.50
C ILE A 27 14.51 16.79 14.94
N SER A 28 15.18 16.11 15.87
CA SER A 28 15.24 16.50 17.28
C SER A 28 15.87 17.89 17.48
N LYS A 29 16.79 18.29 16.61
CA LYS A 29 17.46 19.61 16.63
C LYS A 29 16.72 20.70 15.87
N MET A 30 15.58 20.39 15.25
CA MET A 30 14.76 21.34 14.50
C MET A 30 13.30 21.39 14.99
N PRO A 31 13.03 21.55 16.30
CA PRO A 31 11.68 21.46 16.85
C PRO A 31 10.69 22.49 16.27
N GLN A 32 11.15 23.66 15.81
CA GLN A 32 10.28 24.73 15.33
C GLN A 32 10.13 24.76 13.80
N SER A 33 11.19 24.40 13.07
CA SER A 33 11.23 24.49 11.61
C SER A 33 10.84 23.18 10.93
N PHE A 34 11.01 22.02 11.58
CA PHE A 34 10.81 20.73 10.93
C PHE A 34 9.38 20.55 10.40
N SER A 35 8.36 20.83 11.21
CA SER A 35 6.95 20.74 10.81
C SER A 35 6.56 21.77 9.73
N LYS A 36 7.29 22.88 9.62
CA LYS A 36 7.08 23.88 8.56
C LYS A 36 7.69 23.44 7.23
N LEU A 37 8.82 22.72 7.29
CA LEU A 37 9.53 22.21 6.13
C LEU A 37 8.89 20.93 5.57
N ALA A 38 8.45 20.04 6.47
CA ALA A 38 7.81 18.77 6.15
C ALA A 38 6.43 18.68 6.83
N PRO A 39 5.44 19.48 6.39
CA PRO A 39 4.10 19.51 6.98
C PRO A 39 3.30 18.22 6.73
N CYS A 40 3.66 17.48 5.68
CA CYS A 40 3.09 16.18 5.35
C CYS A 40 4.23 15.18 5.18
N MET A 41 4.09 14.01 5.82
CA MET A 41 5.08 12.94 5.78
C MET A 41 4.40 11.64 5.34
N LEU A 42 5.07 10.91 4.45
CA LEU A 42 4.66 9.58 4.01
C LEU A 42 5.70 8.59 4.53
N MET A 43 5.30 7.76 5.49
CA MET A 43 6.21 6.86 6.20
C MET A 43 5.50 5.55 6.52
N SER A 44 6.24 4.44 6.47
CA SER A 44 5.77 3.19 7.06
C SER A 44 5.74 3.31 8.60
N PRO A 45 4.94 2.48 9.30
CA PRO A 45 4.95 2.44 10.76
C PRO A 45 6.36 2.25 11.37
N LEU A 46 7.17 1.37 10.76
CA LEU A 46 8.56 1.15 11.15
C LEU A 46 9.41 2.42 10.99
N SER A 47 9.25 3.12 9.88
CA SER A 47 9.97 4.39 9.62
C SER A 47 9.58 5.47 10.64
N ILE A 48 8.31 5.53 11.04
CA ILE A 48 7.84 6.45 12.09
C ILE A 48 8.56 6.15 13.41
N ALA A 49 8.60 4.87 13.81
CA ALA A 49 9.30 4.44 15.01
C ALA A 49 10.80 4.76 14.93
N GLN A 50 11.43 4.58 13.76
CA GLN A 50 12.86 4.79 13.57
C GLN A 50 13.26 6.28 13.52
N TYR A 51 12.49 7.13 12.84
CA TYR A 51 12.94 8.49 12.53
C TYR A 51 12.32 9.57 13.42
N LEU A 52 11.08 9.42 13.87
CA LEU A 52 10.42 10.47 14.63
C LEU A 52 10.75 10.34 16.12
N PRO A 53 11.35 11.35 16.76
CA PRO A 53 11.61 11.31 18.19
C PRO A 53 10.28 11.33 18.98
N PRO A 54 10.23 10.72 20.17
CA PRO A 54 8.99 10.58 20.94
C PRO A 54 8.42 11.91 21.44
N ASN A 55 9.28 12.92 21.62
CA ASN A 55 8.93 14.27 22.06
C ASN A 55 8.65 15.23 20.90
N GLN A 56 8.52 14.73 19.66
CA GLN A 56 8.11 15.56 18.54
C GLN A 56 6.67 16.08 18.77
N ALA A 57 6.40 17.30 18.30
CA ALA A 57 5.04 17.82 18.25
C ALA A 57 4.12 16.87 17.48
N LEU A 58 2.89 16.70 17.99
CA LEU A 58 1.87 15.88 17.36
C LEU A 58 1.47 16.46 16.00
N PHE A 59 1.16 15.57 15.06
CA PHE A 59 0.46 15.90 13.84
C PHE A 59 -1.01 16.16 14.14
N ASP A 60 -1.63 17.04 13.37
CA ASP A 60 -3.07 17.26 13.48
C ASP A 60 -3.86 16.01 13.04
N VAL A 61 -3.38 15.33 11.99
CA VAL A 61 -4.02 14.12 11.44
C VAL A 61 -2.96 13.07 11.08
N VAL A 62 -3.25 11.82 11.42
CA VAL A 62 -2.55 10.62 10.92
C VAL A 62 -3.51 9.84 10.03
N ILE A 63 -3.08 9.48 8.83
CA ILE A 63 -3.87 8.73 7.87
C ILE A 63 -3.19 7.39 7.62
N PHE A 64 -3.90 6.30 7.88
CA PHE A 64 -3.53 4.97 7.44
C PHE A 64 -4.23 4.71 6.11
N ASP A 65 -3.43 4.49 5.06
CA ASP A 65 -3.91 3.97 3.78
C ASP A 65 -3.56 2.48 3.68
N GLU A 66 -4.37 1.72 2.96
CA GLU A 66 -4.28 0.24 2.91
C GLU A 66 -4.23 -0.41 4.31
N ALA A 67 -5.03 0.13 5.24
CA ALA A 67 -5.02 -0.25 6.66
C ALA A 67 -5.34 -1.73 6.94
N SER A 68 -5.95 -2.44 5.99
CA SER A 68 -6.13 -3.90 6.08
C SER A 68 -4.80 -4.66 6.05
N GLN A 69 -3.70 -4.04 5.61
CA GLN A 69 -2.36 -4.62 5.55
C GLN A 69 -1.46 -4.18 6.71
N ILE A 70 -1.99 -3.46 7.71
CA ILE A 70 -1.23 -2.95 8.86
C ILE A 70 -1.71 -3.63 10.13
N THR A 71 -0.80 -4.30 10.83
CA THR A 71 -1.08 -4.94 12.12
C THR A 71 -1.40 -3.90 13.20
N THR A 72 -2.18 -4.29 14.19
CA THR A 72 -2.63 -3.38 15.25
C THR A 72 -1.44 -2.78 16.03
N TRP A 73 -0.46 -3.59 16.42
CA TRP A 73 0.70 -3.13 17.19
C TRP A 73 1.61 -2.18 16.40
N ASP A 74 1.77 -2.39 15.09
CA ASP A 74 2.55 -1.48 14.24
C ASP A 74 1.87 -0.10 14.16
N ALA A 75 0.54 -0.05 14.16
CA ALA A 75 -0.22 1.19 14.06
C ALA A 75 -0.17 2.05 15.33
N VAL A 76 -0.05 1.46 16.54
CA VAL A 76 -0.15 2.19 17.82
C VAL A 76 0.82 3.38 17.89
N GLY A 77 2.08 3.16 17.50
CA GLY A 77 3.12 4.20 17.55
C GLY A 77 2.86 5.37 16.59
N ALA A 78 2.14 5.14 15.50
CA ALA A 78 1.73 6.18 14.57
C ALA A 78 0.46 6.90 15.06
N ILE A 79 -0.52 6.17 15.60
CA ILE A 79 -1.73 6.75 16.21
C ILE A 79 -1.37 7.73 17.32
N ALA A 80 -0.45 7.35 18.22
CA ALA A 80 -0.01 8.18 19.34
C ALA A 80 0.64 9.51 18.94
N ARG A 81 0.99 9.67 17.65
CA ARG A 81 1.61 10.90 17.11
C ARG A 81 0.60 11.83 16.44
N GLY A 82 -0.67 11.44 16.34
CA GLY A 82 -1.75 12.24 15.78
C GLY A 82 -2.72 12.75 16.84
N ARG A 83 -3.34 13.90 16.60
CA ARG A 83 -4.53 14.35 17.34
C ARG A 83 -5.80 13.67 16.83
N GLN A 84 -5.84 13.37 15.54
CA GLN A 84 -6.92 12.66 14.87
C GLN A 84 -6.33 11.55 13.99
N THR A 85 -7.07 10.45 13.86
CA THR A 85 -6.68 9.30 13.03
C THR A 85 -7.77 9.01 12.01
N ILE A 86 -7.38 8.82 10.75
CA ILE A 86 -8.23 8.34 9.67
C ILE A 86 -7.68 6.98 9.24
N ILE A 87 -8.56 5.98 9.18
CA ILE A 87 -8.21 4.62 8.79
C ILE A 87 -8.94 4.33 7.47
N VAL A 88 -8.18 4.12 6.41
CA VAL A 88 -8.66 3.82 5.06
C VAL A 88 -8.12 2.47 4.63
N GLY A 89 -9.00 1.60 4.18
CA GLY A 89 -8.62 0.28 3.70
C GLY A 89 -9.85 -0.54 3.33
N ASP A 90 -9.61 -1.77 2.89
CA ASP A 90 -10.64 -2.66 2.39
C ASP A 90 -10.52 -4.05 3.05
N PRO A 91 -11.50 -4.48 3.86
CA PRO A 91 -11.44 -5.78 4.53
C PRO A 91 -11.55 -6.97 3.57
N LYS A 92 -11.84 -6.73 2.28
CA LYS A 92 -11.89 -7.77 1.24
C LYS A 92 -10.58 -7.90 0.47
N GLN A 93 -9.59 -7.05 0.77
CA GLN A 93 -8.25 -7.13 0.19
C GLN A 93 -7.31 -7.94 1.09
N LEU A 94 -6.03 -8.00 0.70
CA LEU A 94 -5.04 -8.82 1.38
C LEU A 94 -4.90 -8.39 2.87
N PRO A 95 -4.93 -9.35 3.81
CA PRO A 95 -4.54 -9.09 5.20
C PRO A 95 -3.02 -8.91 5.31
N PRO A 96 -2.49 -8.50 6.47
CA PRO A 96 -1.05 -8.37 6.66
C PRO A 96 -0.37 -9.73 6.50
N THR A 97 0.75 -9.76 5.79
CA THR A 97 1.56 -10.99 5.69
C THR A 97 2.26 -11.26 7.01
N ASN A 98 1.75 -12.23 7.78
CA ASN A 98 2.41 -12.75 8.98
C ASN A 98 3.71 -13.49 8.61
N PHE A 99 4.82 -12.75 8.53
CA PHE A 99 6.15 -13.33 8.25
C PHE A 99 6.77 -14.01 9.49
N PHE A 100 6.19 -13.81 10.69
CA PHE A 100 6.76 -14.25 11.97
C PHE A 100 5.77 -14.99 12.91
N GLY A 101 4.52 -15.24 12.51
CA GLY A 101 3.45 -15.70 13.41
C GLY A 101 3.05 -17.17 13.26
N ARG A 102 3.99 -18.10 13.38
CA ARG A 102 3.65 -19.46 13.84
C ARG A 102 4.29 -19.65 15.20
N ASN A 103 3.71 -19.01 16.21
CA ASN A 103 3.92 -19.45 17.58
C ASN A 103 2.89 -20.56 17.82
N GLU A 104 3.36 -21.75 18.18
CA GLU A 104 2.54 -22.91 18.57
C GLU A 104 1.75 -22.67 19.89
N GLU A 105 1.81 -21.45 20.45
CA GLU A 105 1.18 -21.05 21.72
C GLU A 105 -0.22 -20.41 21.54
N GLU A 106 -0.69 -20.14 20.31
CA GLU A 106 -2.02 -19.54 20.07
C GLU A 106 -3.20 -20.54 20.21
N GLU A 107 -2.94 -21.84 20.41
CA GLU A 107 -4.00 -22.85 20.54
C GLU A 107 -4.75 -22.77 21.88
N ASP A 108 -4.15 -22.19 22.93
CA ASP A 108 -4.75 -22.10 24.28
C ASP A 108 -5.46 -20.76 24.58
N VAL A 109 -5.43 -19.81 23.64
CA VAL A 109 -6.08 -18.49 23.80
C VAL A 109 -7.51 -18.55 23.25
N ALA A 110 -8.49 -18.14 24.05
CA ALA A 110 -9.88 -18.08 23.61
C ALA A 110 -10.02 -17.21 22.34
N ASP A 111 -10.84 -17.60 21.36
CA ASP A 111 -10.97 -16.88 20.08
C ASP A 111 -11.34 -15.39 20.23
N HIS A 112 -11.91 -14.98 21.36
CA HIS A 112 -12.22 -13.57 21.67
C HIS A 112 -11.03 -12.75 22.22
N GLU A 113 -9.94 -13.41 22.58
CA GLU A 113 -8.70 -12.79 23.10
C GLU A 113 -7.59 -12.75 22.05
N LYS A 114 -7.83 -13.28 20.85
CA LYS A 114 -6.87 -13.21 19.73
C LYS A 114 -6.90 -11.82 19.11
N ASP A 115 -5.72 -11.21 18.96
CA ASP A 115 -5.57 -9.94 18.25
C ASP A 115 -6.11 -10.06 16.82
N LEU A 116 -6.89 -9.08 16.40
CA LEU A 116 -7.34 -9.02 15.01
C LEU A 116 -6.15 -8.72 14.09
N GLU A 117 -6.21 -9.32 12.89
CA GLU A 117 -5.09 -9.28 11.95
C GLU A 117 -4.68 -7.85 11.58
N SER A 118 -5.63 -6.91 11.49
CA SER A 118 -5.39 -5.55 11.03
C SER A 118 -6.03 -4.45 11.89
N ILE A 119 -5.42 -3.27 11.89
CA ILE A 119 -5.97 -2.07 12.55
C ILE A 119 -7.34 -1.67 11.97
N LEU A 120 -7.62 -2.00 10.70
CA LEU A 120 -8.90 -1.75 10.07
C LEU A 120 -10.01 -2.61 10.69
N ASP A 121 -9.72 -3.88 10.96
CA ASP A 121 -10.69 -4.79 11.56
C ASP A 121 -10.86 -4.50 13.06
N GLU A 122 -9.78 -4.18 13.75
CA GLU A 122 -9.80 -3.73 15.16
C GLU A 122 -10.68 -2.48 15.33
N ALA A 123 -10.50 -1.48 14.47
CA ALA A 123 -11.32 -0.26 14.48
C ALA A 123 -12.82 -0.57 14.27
N LYS A 124 -13.16 -1.53 13.40
CA LYS A 124 -14.54 -1.94 13.18
C LYS A 124 -15.12 -2.69 14.38
N ALA A 125 -14.35 -3.60 14.97
CA ALA A 125 -14.75 -4.38 16.14
C ALA A 125 -14.99 -3.46 17.36
N ALA A 126 -14.16 -2.42 17.50
CA ALA A 126 -14.34 -1.36 18.51
C ALA A 126 -15.57 -0.47 18.28
N GLY A 127 -16.33 -0.67 17.20
CA GLY A 127 -17.55 0.07 16.90
C GLY A 127 -17.30 1.48 16.35
N ILE A 128 -16.11 1.76 15.82
CA ILE A 128 -15.82 3.05 15.19
C ILE A 128 -16.73 3.22 13.95
N PRO A 129 -17.39 4.38 13.78
CA PRO A 129 -18.27 4.61 12.64
C PRO A 129 -17.56 4.43 11.29
N THR A 130 -18.14 3.61 10.42
CA THR A 130 -17.59 3.30 9.09
C THR A 130 -18.34 4.03 7.97
N ARG A 131 -17.63 4.31 6.87
CA ARG A 131 -18.19 4.89 5.65
C ARG A 131 -17.70 4.10 4.44
N ASP A 132 -18.64 3.51 3.71
CA ASP A 132 -18.33 2.77 2.49
C ASP A 132 -18.26 3.70 1.27
N LEU A 133 -17.16 3.62 0.53
CA LEU A 133 -17.02 4.25 -0.78
C LEU A 133 -17.48 3.27 -1.86
N ARG A 134 -18.59 3.59 -2.55
CA ARG A 134 -19.22 2.65 -3.50
C ARG A 134 -18.83 2.86 -4.95
N TRP A 135 -18.32 4.02 -5.31
CA TRP A 135 -18.06 4.37 -6.71
C TRP A 135 -16.73 3.80 -7.19
N HIS A 136 -16.77 2.99 -8.24
CA HIS A 136 -15.59 2.39 -8.86
C HIS A 136 -15.16 3.15 -10.11
N TYR A 137 -14.02 3.82 -10.04
CA TYR A 137 -13.51 4.67 -11.12
C TYR A 137 -12.38 4.04 -11.95
N ARG A 138 -11.83 2.90 -11.53
CA ARG A 138 -10.60 2.36 -12.12
C ARG A 138 -10.84 1.58 -13.42
N SER A 139 -11.90 0.78 -13.47
CA SER A 139 -12.15 -0.11 -14.62
C SER A 139 -12.89 0.60 -15.73
N ARG A 140 -12.32 0.61 -16.95
CA ARG A 140 -12.96 1.14 -18.17
C ARG A 140 -14.08 0.24 -18.72
N SER A 141 -14.05 -1.03 -18.35
CA SER A 141 -15.09 -2.01 -18.67
C SER A 141 -15.64 -2.58 -17.37
N GLU A 142 -16.96 -2.73 -17.30
CA GLU A 142 -17.63 -3.31 -16.13
C GLU A 142 -17.19 -4.76 -15.86
N SER A 143 -16.90 -5.52 -16.91
CA SER A 143 -16.44 -6.91 -16.81
C SER A 143 -15.16 -7.10 -15.98
N LEU A 144 -14.29 -6.09 -15.91
CA LEU A 144 -13.07 -6.14 -15.11
C LEU A 144 -13.34 -6.18 -13.61
N ILE A 145 -14.49 -5.68 -13.17
CA ILE A 145 -14.86 -5.63 -11.74
C ILE A 145 -16.10 -6.48 -11.43
N ALA A 146 -16.90 -6.86 -12.44
CA ALA A 146 -18.16 -7.59 -12.27
C ALA A 146 -18.02 -8.84 -11.38
N PHE A 147 -17.00 -9.66 -11.64
CA PHE A 147 -16.72 -10.86 -10.83
C PHE A 147 -16.47 -10.50 -9.36
N SER A 148 -15.55 -9.57 -9.09
CA SER A 148 -15.21 -9.18 -7.72
C SER A 148 -16.37 -8.46 -7.03
N ASN A 149 -17.11 -7.61 -7.74
CA ASN A 149 -18.28 -6.90 -7.21
C ASN A 149 -19.35 -7.89 -6.73
N HIS A 150 -19.61 -8.93 -7.52
CA HIS A 150 -20.56 -9.97 -7.17
C HIS A 150 -20.10 -10.79 -5.96
N HIS A 151 -18.87 -11.31 -5.98
CA HIS A 151 -18.40 -12.26 -4.98
C HIS A 151 -17.98 -11.63 -3.65
N TYR A 152 -17.40 -10.43 -3.66
CA TYR A 152 -16.80 -9.82 -2.46
C TYR A 152 -17.58 -8.61 -1.93
N TYR A 153 -18.28 -7.89 -2.82
CA TYR A 153 -18.93 -6.62 -2.48
C TYR A 153 -20.46 -6.66 -2.58
N GLN A 154 -21.07 -7.83 -2.79
CA GLN A 154 -22.53 -8.01 -2.85
C GLN A 154 -23.21 -7.09 -3.89
N ASN A 155 -22.53 -6.84 -5.02
CA ASN A 155 -22.98 -5.91 -6.07
C ASN A 155 -23.24 -4.46 -5.59
N ARG A 156 -22.61 -4.03 -4.49
CA ARG A 156 -22.78 -2.67 -3.95
C ARG A 156 -21.88 -1.63 -4.60
N LEU A 157 -20.87 -2.03 -5.37
CA LEU A 157 -20.04 -1.09 -6.12
C LEU A 157 -20.79 -0.59 -7.35
N VAL A 158 -20.78 0.72 -7.55
CA VAL A 158 -21.39 1.41 -8.69
C VAL A 158 -20.30 1.63 -9.74
N THR A 159 -20.55 1.15 -10.96
CA THR A 159 -19.68 1.27 -12.13
C THR A 159 -20.26 2.28 -13.13
N PHE A 160 -19.40 2.81 -13.99
CA PHE A 160 -19.84 3.61 -15.14
C PHE A 160 -19.99 2.71 -16.37
N PRO A 161 -21.06 2.88 -17.16
CA PRO A 161 -21.26 2.07 -18.36
C PRO A 161 -20.14 2.33 -19.36
N SER A 162 -19.58 1.27 -19.92
CA SER A 162 -18.62 1.39 -21.01
C SER A 162 -19.35 1.79 -22.29
N PRO A 163 -18.80 2.70 -23.13
CA PRO A 163 -19.36 2.98 -24.45
C PRO A 163 -19.18 1.81 -25.43
N VAL A 164 -18.41 0.79 -25.07
CA VAL A 164 -18.14 -0.39 -25.89
C VAL A 164 -19.07 -1.53 -25.48
N VAL A 165 -19.86 -2.02 -26.43
CA VAL A 165 -20.89 -3.07 -26.21
C VAL A 165 -20.28 -4.48 -26.16
N GLU A 166 -19.19 -4.72 -26.88
CA GLU A 166 -18.49 -6.01 -26.85
C GLU A 166 -17.47 -6.07 -25.71
N ASP A 167 -17.65 -7.00 -24.79
CA ASP A 167 -16.69 -7.24 -23.71
C ASP A 167 -15.45 -7.99 -24.22
N ARG A 168 -14.33 -7.27 -24.30
CA ARG A 168 -13.00 -7.81 -24.64
C ARG A 168 -11.96 -7.48 -23.56
N ALA A 169 -12.39 -7.13 -22.36
CA ALA A 169 -11.48 -6.64 -21.33
C ALA A 169 -10.76 -7.78 -20.58
N VAL A 170 -11.40 -8.95 -20.46
CA VAL A 170 -10.87 -10.12 -19.75
C VAL A 170 -10.78 -11.32 -20.70
N HIS A 171 -9.62 -11.96 -20.74
CA HIS A 171 -9.41 -13.16 -21.55
C HIS A 171 -8.59 -14.20 -20.78
N LEU A 172 -9.12 -15.41 -20.68
CA LEU A 172 -8.36 -16.57 -20.19
C LEU A 172 -7.60 -17.20 -21.35
N ARG A 173 -6.25 -17.21 -21.28
CA ARG A 173 -5.40 -17.93 -22.22
C ARG A 173 -4.74 -19.11 -21.53
N LYS A 174 -5.21 -20.32 -21.82
CA LYS A 174 -4.60 -21.55 -21.31
C LYS A 174 -3.26 -21.78 -22.04
N VAL A 175 -2.22 -22.11 -21.28
CA VAL A 175 -0.92 -22.57 -21.82
C VAL A 175 -0.84 -24.08 -21.59
N PRO A 176 -1.11 -24.93 -22.60
CA PRO A 176 -1.24 -26.37 -22.40
C PRO A 176 0.04 -27.04 -21.85
N ALA A 177 1.20 -26.49 -22.21
CA ALA A 177 2.50 -26.96 -21.71
C ALA A 177 2.88 -26.35 -20.34
N GLY A 178 1.99 -25.55 -19.72
CA GLY A 178 2.24 -24.90 -18.43
C GLY A 178 2.43 -25.93 -17.34
N VAL A 179 3.62 -25.97 -16.73
CA VAL A 179 3.94 -26.84 -15.60
C VAL A 179 4.61 -25.99 -14.54
N TYR A 180 4.05 -26.02 -13.33
CA TYR A 180 4.60 -25.31 -12.18
C TYR A 180 5.64 -26.18 -11.46
N ASP A 181 6.92 -25.77 -11.51
CA ASP A 181 8.00 -26.44 -10.79
C ASP A 181 7.92 -26.11 -9.30
N ARG A 182 7.23 -26.97 -8.53
CA ARG A 182 7.02 -26.82 -7.08
C ARG A 182 8.29 -26.95 -6.24
N GLY A 183 9.37 -27.49 -6.78
CA GLY A 183 10.58 -27.84 -6.00
C GLY A 183 11.68 -26.79 -6.10
N ARG A 184 12.13 -26.48 -7.32
CA ARG A 184 13.44 -25.82 -7.53
C ARG A 184 13.33 -24.31 -7.63
N SER A 185 12.56 -23.83 -8.62
CA SER A 185 12.47 -22.42 -8.96
C SER A 185 11.13 -21.79 -8.62
N ARG A 186 10.12 -22.59 -8.24
CA ARG A 186 8.73 -22.11 -8.03
C ARG A 186 8.20 -21.34 -9.24
N THR A 187 8.64 -21.74 -10.44
CA THR A 187 8.33 -21.04 -11.69
C THR A 187 7.57 -21.93 -12.66
N ASN A 188 6.74 -21.29 -13.49
CA ASN A 188 6.12 -21.90 -14.66
C ASN A 188 6.79 -21.31 -15.91
N ARG A 189 7.85 -21.96 -16.40
CA ARG A 189 8.64 -21.44 -17.53
C ARG A 189 7.82 -21.28 -18.81
N PRO A 190 6.98 -22.26 -19.22
CA PRO A 190 6.14 -22.13 -20.41
C PRO A 190 5.16 -20.96 -20.34
N GLU A 191 4.56 -20.70 -19.17
CA GLU A 191 3.72 -19.51 -18.98
C GLU A 191 4.53 -18.22 -19.03
N ALA A 192 5.68 -18.15 -18.36
CA ALA A 192 6.54 -16.98 -18.39
C ALA A 192 6.97 -16.62 -19.83
N ASP A 193 7.38 -17.60 -20.63
CA ASP A 193 7.75 -17.40 -22.03
C ASP A 193 6.53 -17.00 -22.89
N ALA A 194 5.32 -17.48 -22.57
CA ALA A 194 4.09 -17.04 -23.25
C ALA A 194 3.74 -15.58 -22.91
N VAL A 195 3.81 -15.19 -21.63
CA VAL A 195 3.57 -13.83 -21.15
C VAL A 195 4.60 -12.87 -21.75
N ALA A 196 5.88 -13.21 -21.74
CA ALA A 196 6.94 -12.40 -22.32
C ALA A 196 6.74 -12.19 -23.84
N ARG A 197 6.39 -13.25 -24.58
CA ARG A 197 6.09 -13.13 -26.02
C ARG A 197 4.90 -12.23 -26.29
N GLU A 198 3.81 -12.35 -25.53
CA GLU A 198 2.63 -11.49 -25.67
C GLU A 198 2.96 -10.03 -25.33
N ALA A 199 3.70 -9.79 -24.25
CA ALA A 199 4.14 -8.46 -23.85
C ALA A 199 4.97 -7.79 -24.96
N VAL A 200 5.98 -8.49 -25.48
CA VAL A 200 6.82 -8.00 -26.59
C VAL A 200 5.99 -7.73 -27.84
N SER A 201 5.08 -8.63 -28.19
CA SER A 201 4.18 -8.45 -29.34
C SER A 201 3.35 -7.16 -29.21
N ARG A 202 2.72 -6.95 -28.05
CA ARG A 202 1.93 -5.74 -27.75
C ARG A 202 2.77 -4.48 -27.80
N MET A 203 3.90 -4.47 -27.11
CA MET A 203 4.80 -3.30 -27.09
C MET A 203 5.30 -2.95 -28.50
N LYS A 204 5.68 -3.94 -29.32
CA LYS A 204 6.06 -3.71 -30.72
C LYS A 204 4.93 -3.12 -31.55
N ALA A 205 3.68 -3.54 -31.34
CA ALA A 205 2.53 -2.95 -31.99
C ALA A 205 2.30 -1.50 -31.53
N TRP A 206 2.43 -1.23 -30.23
CA TRP A 206 2.24 0.10 -29.65
C TRP A 206 3.32 1.11 -30.05
N LEU A 207 4.53 0.67 -30.40
CA LEU A 207 5.56 1.57 -30.93
C LEU A 207 5.13 2.30 -32.22
N LYS A 208 4.16 1.75 -32.95
CA LYS A 208 3.57 2.40 -34.13
C LYS A 208 2.60 3.53 -33.78
N LEU A 209 2.17 3.62 -32.52
CA LEU A 209 1.31 4.69 -32.03
C LEU A 209 2.15 5.92 -31.63
N PRO A 210 1.56 7.13 -31.71
CA PRO A 210 2.13 8.32 -31.08
C PRO A 210 2.45 8.05 -29.61
N GLU A 211 3.54 8.64 -29.10
CA GLU A 211 4.02 8.38 -27.74
C GLU A 211 2.96 8.61 -26.66
N THR A 212 2.12 9.63 -26.84
CA THR A 212 1.02 10.00 -25.94
C THR A 212 -0.08 8.94 -25.84
N ASP A 213 -0.21 8.10 -26.87
CA ASP A 213 -1.32 7.14 -27.01
C ASP A 213 -0.88 5.71 -26.67
N ARG A 214 0.40 5.52 -26.32
CA ARG A 214 0.96 4.20 -26.00
C ARG A 214 0.41 3.72 -24.65
N PRO A 215 -0.24 2.54 -24.59
CA PRO A 215 -0.70 1.97 -23.34
C PRO A 215 0.46 1.58 -22.41
N THR A 216 0.16 1.51 -21.11
CA THR A 216 1.06 0.90 -20.11
C THR A 216 0.77 -0.60 -19.97
N LEU A 217 1.77 -1.35 -19.51
CA LEU A 217 1.67 -2.79 -19.26
C LEU A 217 2.19 -3.10 -17.86
N GLY A 218 1.42 -3.87 -17.10
CA GLY A 218 1.84 -4.48 -15.83
C GLY A 218 1.73 -6.00 -15.92
N VAL A 219 2.68 -6.71 -15.32
CA VAL A 219 2.65 -8.17 -15.16
C VAL A 219 2.68 -8.47 -13.67
N ILE A 220 1.69 -9.23 -13.20
CA ILE A 220 1.53 -9.66 -11.80
C ILE A 220 1.55 -11.20 -11.84
N THR A 221 2.36 -11.84 -10.98
CA THR A 221 2.56 -13.28 -10.90
C THR A 221 2.69 -13.75 -9.46
#